data_AF-A0A2W0GLJ3-F1
#
_entry.id   AF-A0A2W0GLJ3-F1
#
_cell.length_a   1.000
_cell.length_b   1.000
_cell.length_c   1.000
_cell.angle_alpha   90.00
_cell.angle_beta   90.00
_cell.angle_gamma   90.00
#
_symmetry.space_group_name_H-M   'P 1'
#
loop_
_entity.id
_entity.type
_entity.pdbx_description
1 polymer ?
#
loop_
_entity_poly.entity_id
_entity_poly.type
_entity_poly.pdbx_seq_one_letter_code
_entity_poly.pdbx_strand_id
1 'polypeptide(L)'
;MDKNIIYPEFTLEEQLIIIVDKYISKRYQPGDKSFSYQLYLLFVGYHLKYFYPRQLYIRSNRNIDNIMTMFSSVYKCLTSTLLQRLNNKEAVIRELNSLVNYIDNNQEKAEEIYTIFKAQYEMRVIEKEITHEVVKVRNLRL
;
A
#
# COMPACT_ATOMS: atom_id res chain seq x y z
N MET A 1 -21.78 1.13 1.49
CA MET A 1 -20.86 0.18 0.83
C MET A 1 -19.61 0.93 0.41
N ASP A 2 -18.46 0.59 0.98
CA ASP A 2 -17.15 1.13 0.56
C ASP A 2 -16.90 0.76 -0.90
N LYS A 3 -17.02 1.72 -1.81
CA LYS A 3 -16.79 1.57 -3.26
C LYS A 3 -15.30 1.32 -3.62
N ASN A 4 -14.50 0.84 -2.67
CA ASN A 4 -13.04 0.83 -2.74
C ASN A 4 -12.42 -0.57 -2.63
N ILE A 5 -13.22 -1.63 -2.51
CA ILE A 5 -12.70 -2.99 -2.42
C ILE A 5 -12.62 -3.57 -3.84
N ILE A 6 -11.40 -3.75 -4.34
CA ILE A 6 -11.16 -4.24 -5.71
C ILE A 6 -11.53 -5.73 -5.81
N TYR A 7 -11.45 -6.47 -4.70
CA TYR A 7 -11.86 -7.86 -4.58
C TYR A 7 -12.48 -8.18 -3.21
N PRO A 8 -13.81 -8.10 -3.04
CA PRO A 8 -14.47 -8.23 -1.74
C PRO A 8 -14.33 -9.60 -1.08
N GLU A 9 -13.97 -10.62 -1.85
CA GLU A 9 -13.74 -11.99 -1.39
C GLU A 9 -12.36 -12.21 -0.74
N PHE A 10 -11.46 -11.22 -0.80
CA PHE A 10 -10.11 -11.30 -0.23
C PHE A 10 -9.90 -10.25 0.87
N THR A 11 -9.04 -10.56 1.82
CA THR A 11 -8.52 -9.60 2.80
C THR A 11 -7.73 -8.47 2.12
N LEU A 12 -7.47 -7.36 2.83
CA LEU A 12 -6.69 -6.25 2.27
C LEU A 12 -5.25 -6.68 1.94
N GLU A 13 -4.69 -7.56 2.75
CA GLU A 13 -3.37 -8.16 2.57
C GLU A 13 -3.31 -9.01 1.31
N GLU A 14 -4.28 -9.90 1.11
CA GLU A 14 -4.39 -10.73 -0.11
C GLU A 14 -4.63 -9.87 -1.36
N GLN A 15 -5.45 -8.83 -1.24
CA GLN A 15 -5.67 -7.87 -2.32
C GLN A 15 -4.38 -7.17 -2.73
N LEU A 16 -3.53 -6.79 -1.77
CA LEU A 16 -2.23 -6.20 -2.08
C LEU A 16 -1.35 -7.19 -2.86
N ILE A 17 -1.32 -8.48 -2.50
CA ILE A 17 -0.59 -9.51 -3.25
C ILE A 17 -1.08 -9.60 -4.69
N ILE A 18 -2.40 -9.63 -4.91
CA ILE A 18 -3.00 -9.67 -6.25
C ILE A 18 -2.63 -8.42 -7.06
N ILE A 19 -2.60 -7.26 -6.40
CA ILE A 19 -2.17 -6.00 -7.05
C ILE A 19 -0.69 -6.06 -7.43
N VAL A 20 0.17 -6.62 -6.58
CA VAL A 20 1.60 -6.83 -6.88
C VAL A 20 1.77 -7.77 -8.08
N ASP A 21 1.05 -8.89 -8.13
CA ASP A 21 1.07 -9.81 -9.28
C ASP A 21 0.73 -9.08 -10.59
N LYS A 22 -0.35 -8.30 -10.58
CA LYS A 22 -0.74 -7.49 -11.75
C LYS A 22 0.27 -6.42 -12.09
N TYR A 23 0.88 -5.81 -11.08
CA TYR A 23 1.90 -4.78 -11.27
C TYR A 23 3.14 -5.37 -11.96
N ILE A 24 3.58 -6.56 -11.51
CA ILE A 24 4.63 -7.35 -12.13
C ILE A 24 4.27 -7.65 -13.59
N SER A 25 3.07 -8.19 -13.88
CA SER A 25 2.66 -8.49 -15.26
C SER A 25 2.75 -7.29 -16.21
N LYS A 26 2.55 -6.07 -15.71
CA LYS A 26 2.51 -4.85 -16.55
C LYS A 26 3.85 -4.14 -16.67
N ARG A 27 4.74 -4.30 -15.69
CA ARG A 27 5.90 -3.41 -15.53
C ARG A 27 7.22 -4.14 -15.32
N TYR A 28 7.19 -5.44 -15.02
CA TYR A 28 8.41 -6.16 -14.68
C TYR A 28 9.35 -6.28 -15.87
N GLN A 29 10.57 -5.77 -15.70
CA GLN A 29 11.67 -5.94 -16.64
C GLN A 29 12.86 -6.55 -15.88
N PRO A 30 13.42 -7.68 -16.34
CA PRO A 30 14.60 -8.26 -15.72
C PRO A 30 15.74 -7.23 -15.65
N GLY A 31 16.31 -7.01 -14.46
CA GLY A 31 17.41 -6.08 -14.24
C GLY A 31 17.00 -4.63 -13.90
N ASP A 32 15.69 -4.33 -13.80
CA ASP A 32 15.23 -3.02 -13.34
C ASP A 32 15.54 -2.80 -11.85
N LYS A 33 16.62 -2.06 -11.58
CA LYS A 33 17.06 -1.71 -10.22
C LYS A 33 16.07 -0.79 -9.49
N SER A 34 15.13 -0.16 -10.20
CA SER A 34 14.14 0.73 -9.61
C SER A 34 12.88 -0.01 -9.13
N PHE A 35 12.72 -1.29 -9.46
CA PHE A 35 11.49 -2.02 -9.18
C PHE A 35 11.16 -2.07 -7.68
N SER A 36 12.15 -2.32 -6.82
CA SER A 36 11.93 -2.35 -5.36
C SER A 36 11.52 -0.98 -4.79
N TYR A 37 12.06 0.12 -5.33
CA TYR A 37 11.62 1.46 -4.99
C TYR A 37 10.15 1.68 -5.40
N GLN A 38 9.78 1.32 -6.62
CA GLN A 38 8.41 1.46 -7.10
C GLN A 38 7.43 0.59 -6.31
N LEU A 39 7.85 -0.63 -5.96
CA LEU A 39 7.09 -1.54 -5.12
C LEU A 39 6.93 -0.99 -3.70
N TYR A 40 7.94 -0.32 -3.16
CA TYR A 40 7.83 0.38 -1.87
C TYR A 40 6.78 1.51 -1.93
N LEU A 41 6.78 2.33 -2.99
CA LEU A 41 5.75 3.35 -3.19
C LEU A 41 4.34 2.75 -3.25
N LEU A 42 4.19 1.59 -3.89
CA LEU A 42 2.92 0.85 -3.93
C LEU A 42 2.48 0.43 -2.52
N PHE A 43 3.39 -0.11 -1.71
CA PHE A 43 3.12 -0.50 -0.32
C PHE A 43 2.70 0.69 0.54
N VAL A 44 3.45 1.80 0.47
CA VAL A 44 3.13 3.04 1.20
C VAL A 44 1.76 3.59 0.79
N GLY A 45 1.51 3.70 -0.52
CA GLY A 45 0.24 4.20 -1.04
C GLY A 45 -0.94 3.31 -0.65
N TYR A 46 -0.75 1.98 -0.67
CA TYR A 46 -1.78 1.03 -0.24
C TYR A 46 -2.04 1.11 1.26
N HIS A 47 -0.97 1.20 2.07
CA HIS A 47 -1.05 1.40 3.52
C HIS A 47 -1.87 2.63 3.89
N LEU A 48 -1.50 3.81 3.35
CA LEU A 48 -2.19 5.07 3.61
C LEU A 48 -3.65 5.05 3.16
N LYS A 49 -3.94 4.37 2.05
CA LYS A 49 -5.30 4.34 1.50
C LYS A 49 -6.25 3.41 2.27
N TYR A 50 -5.79 2.23 2.67
CA TYR A 50 -6.69 1.16 3.16
C TYR A 50 -6.48 0.78 4.62
N PHE A 51 -5.26 0.88 5.14
CA PHE A 51 -4.93 0.46 6.51
C PHE A 51 -4.88 1.63 7.49
N TYR A 52 -4.24 2.73 7.10
CA TYR A 52 -4.07 3.92 7.94
C TYR A 52 -5.40 4.50 8.47
N PRO A 53 -6.47 4.66 7.65
CA PRO A 53 -7.74 5.23 8.14
C PRO A 53 -8.45 4.29 9.13
N ARG A 54 -8.13 3.00 9.08
CA ARG A 54 -8.65 1.96 9.97
C ARG A 54 -7.78 1.77 11.21
N GLN A 55 -6.76 2.61 11.41
CA GLN A 55 -5.80 2.51 12.50
C GLN A 55 -5.05 1.16 12.51
N LEU A 56 -4.84 0.56 11.33
CA LEU A 56 -4.13 -0.70 11.18
C LEU A 56 -2.66 -0.44 10.81
N TYR A 57 -1.76 -1.19 11.45
CA TYR A 57 -0.31 -1.07 11.26
C TYR A 57 0.21 0.36 11.48
N ILE A 58 -0.06 0.96 12.63
CA ILE A 58 0.37 2.34 12.98
C ILE A 58 0.95 2.45 14.39
N ARG A 59 1.39 1.33 14.99
CA ARG A 59 1.78 1.29 16.40
C ARG A 59 3.19 1.84 16.67
N SER A 60 4.06 1.89 15.65
CA SER A 60 5.40 2.47 15.79
C SER A 60 5.39 3.95 15.42
N ASN A 61 6.23 4.73 16.10
CA ASN A 61 6.54 6.11 15.72
C ASN A 61 7.35 6.18 14.42
N ARG A 62 8.06 5.10 14.09
CA ARG A 62 8.82 4.98 12.84
C ARG A 62 7.92 4.34 11.78
N ASN A 63 7.67 5.05 10.70
CA ASN A 63 6.72 4.61 9.69
C ASN A 63 7.19 3.36 8.93
N ILE A 64 8.50 3.16 8.77
CA ILE A 64 9.00 1.93 8.14
C ILE A 64 8.68 0.67 8.97
N ASP A 65 8.64 0.74 10.30
CA ASP A 65 8.28 -0.42 11.15
C ASP A 65 6.80 -0.79 10.96
N ASN A 66 5.96 0.22 10.76
CA ASN A 66 4.55 0.06 10.43
C ASN A 66 4.38 -0.65 9.09
N ILE A 67 5.15 -0.25 8.07
CA ILE A 67 5.20 -0.95 6.78
C ILE A 67 5.75 -2.38 6.92
N MET A 68 6.79 -2.61 7.71
CA MET A 68 7.35 -3.96 7.94
C MET A 68 6.37 -4.87 8.70
N THR A 69 5.58 -4.30 9.61
CA THR A 69 4.50 -5.02 10.29
C THR A 69 3.39 -5.41 9.31
N MET A 70 2.96 -4.46 8.46
CA MET A 70 2.00 -4.75 7.37
C MET A 70 2.57 -5.80 6.41
N PHE A 71 3.82 -5.67 6.00
CA PHE A 71 4.52 -6.61 5.12
C PHE A 71 4.52 -8.03 5.72
N SER A 72 4.79 -8.15 7.02
CA SER A 72 4.74 -9.46 7.70
C SER A 72 3.36 -10.10 7.64
N SER A 73 2.29 -9.30 7.73
CA SER A 73 0.92 -9.78 7.56
C SER A 73 0.64 -10.21 6.12
N VAL A 74 1.04 -9.38 5.15
CA VAL A 74 0.97 -9.68 3.72
C VAL A 74 1.70 -10.97 3.38
N TYR A 75 2.93 -11.14 3.85
CA TYR A 75 3.73 -12.32 3.57
C TYR A 75 3.08 -13.61 4.11
N LYS A 76 2.42 -13.54 5.27
CA LYS A 76 1.66 -14.68 5.83
C LYS A 76 0.46 -15.09 4.96
N CYS A 77 -0.07 -14.19 4.15
CA CYS A 77 -1.17 -14.48 3.23
C CYS A 77 -0.72 -15.22 1.96
N LEU A 78 0.58 -15.41 1.71
CA LEU A 78 1.11 -16.22 0.59
C LEU A 78 0.89 -17.73 0.81
N THR A 79 -0.35 -18.13 0.99
CA THR A 79 -0.78 -19.52 1.13
C THR A 79 -0.75 -20.25 -0.22
N SER A 80 -0.73 -21.58 -0.20
CA SER A 80 -0.79 -22.39 -1.43
C SER A 80 -2.02 -22.04 -2.28
N THR A 81 -3.17 -21.79 -1.66
CA THR A 81 -4.41 -21.42 -2.33
C THR A 81 -4.33 -20.06 -3.02
N LEU A 82 -3.73 -19.05 -2.38
CA LEU A 82 -3.54 -17.74 -3.02
C LEU A 82 -2.50 -17.81 -4.13
N LEU A 83 -1.37 -18.49 -3.88
CA LEU A 83 -0.28 -18.64 -4.84
C LEU A 83 -0.74 -19.32 -6.15
N GLN A 84 -1.67 -20.27 -6.08
CA GLN A 84 -2.28 -20.91 -7.26
C GLN A 84 -3.07 -19.93 -8.14
N ARG A 85 -3.50 -18.78 -7.59
CA ARG A 85 -4.25 -17.76 -8.32
C ARG A 85 -3.36 -16.67 -8.94
N LEU A 86 -2.06 -16.65 -8.62
CA LEU A 86 -1.13 -15.64 -9.12
C LEU A 86 -0.53 -16.07 -10.46
N ASN A 87 -0.41 -15.13 -11.40
CA ASN A 87 0.19 -15.42 -12.71
C ASN A 87 1.72 -15.48 -12.65
N ASN A 88 2.33 -14.74 -11.71
CA ASN A 88 3.78 -14.58 -11.58
C ASN A 88 4.27 -14.97 -10.18
N LYS A 89 3.81 -16.10 -9.64
CA LYS A 89 4.05 -16.52 -8.24
C LYS A 89 5.52 -16.42 -7.81
N GLU A 90 6.47 -16.90 -8.63
CA GLU A 90 7.91 -16.84 -8.30
C GLU A 90 8.43 -15.40 -8.30
N ALA A 91 7.96 -14.57 -9.23
CA ALA A 91 8.34 -13.16 -9.28
C ALA A 91 7.77 -12.40 -8.09
N VAL A 92 6.52 -12.64 -7.69
CA VAL A 92 5.93 -12.04 -6.49
C VAL A 92 6.79 -12.33 -5.27
N ILE A 93 7.14 -13.61 -5.03
CA ILE A 93 7.96 -14.00 -3.88
C ILE A 93 9.34 -13.34 -3.94
N ARG A 94 10.00 -13.37 -5.10
CA ARG A 94 11.32 -12.77 -5.30
C ARG A 94 11.30 -11.27 -5.04
N GLU A 95 10.34 -10.54 -5.61
CA GLU A 95 10.30 -9.08 -5.50
C GLU A 95 9.85 -8.62 -4.11
N LEU A 96 9.03 -9.41 -3.39
CA LEU A 96 8.74 -9.16 -1.98
C LEU A 96 9.99 -9.33 -1.11
N ASN A 97 10.84 -10.32 -1.39
CA ASN A 97 12.13 -10.45 -0.69
C ASN A 97 13.07 -9.29 -1.03
N SER A 98 13.14 -8.88 -2.31
CA SER A 98 13.91 -7.71 -2.73
C SER A 98 13.44 -6.42 -2.05
N LEU A 99 12.13 -6.28 -1.79
CA LEU A 99 11.56 -5.14 -1.08
C LEU A 99 12.09 -5.04 0.36
N VAL A 100 12.22 -6.17 1.07
CA VAL A 100 12.81 -6.18 2.43
C VAL A 100 14.23 -5.67 2.38
N ASN A 101 15.04 -6.17 1.44
CA ASN A 101 16.42 -5.72 1.25
C ASN A 101 16.48 -4.23 0.90
N TYR A 102 15.55 -3.73 0.08
CA TYR A 102 15.47 -2.32 -0.25
C TYR A 102 15.20 -1.47 0.99
N ILE A 103 14.20 -1.82 1.81
CA ILE A 103 13.85 -1.07 3.02
C ILE A 103 15.03 -1.06 4.00
N ASP A 104 15.66 -2.22 4.22
CA ASP A 104 16.77 -2.35 5.16
C ASP A 104 18.00 -1.53 4.73
N ASN A 105 18.32 -1.50 3.44
CA ASN A 105 19.46 -0.72 2.92
C ASN A 105 19.16 0.78 2.75
N ASN A 106 17.89 1.21 2.85
CA ASN A 106 17.48 2.58 2.55
C ASN A 106 16.59 3.17 3.65
N GLN A 107 16.80 2.82 4.92
CA GLN A 107 15.86 3.11 6.00
C GLN A 107 15.47 4.60 6.12
N GLU A 108 16.45 5.51 6.07
CA GLU A 108 16.18 6.95 6.13
C GLU A 108 15.35 7.43 4.94
N LYS A 109 15.73 7.00 3.73
CA LYS A 109 15.01 7.37 2.52
C LYS A 109 13.60 6.79 2.49
N ALA A 110 13.43 5.55 2.96
CA ALA A 110 12.14 4.89 3.07
C ALA A 110 11.22 5.62 4.07
N GLU A 111 11.75 6.08 5.19
CA GLU A 111 11.03 6.88 6.19
C GLU A 111 10.64 8.25 5.63
N GLU A 112 11.55 8.92 4.93
CA GLU A 112 11.30 10.22 4.26
C GLU A 112 10.17 10.08 3.24
N ILE A 113 10.24 9.07 2.35
CA ILE A 113 9.20 8.79 1.35
C ILE A 113 7.84 8.62 2.01
N TYR A 114 7.75 7.81 3.07
CA TYR A 114 6.49 7.59 3.76
C TYR A 114 5.96 8.90 4.34
N THR A 115 6.81 9.67 5.01
CA THR A 115 6.43 10.95 5.66
C THR A 115 5.85 11.93 4.64
N ILE A 116 6.49 12.07 3.47
CA ILE A 116 6.00 12.91 2.38
C ILE A 116 4.64 12.42 1.88
N PHE A 117 4.49 11.12 1.62
CA PHE A 117 3.24 10.55 1.13
C PHE A 117 2.11 10.67 2.14
N LYS A 118 2.40 10.52 3.43
CA LYS A 118 1.46 10.71 4.53
C LYS A 118 0.94 12.15 4.56
N ALA A 119 1.82 13.14 4.52
CA ALA A 119 1.43 14.54 4.49
C ALA A 119 0.54 14.87 3.28
N GLN A 120 0.89 14.35 2.09
CA GLN A 120 0.06 14.49 0.88
C GLN A 120 -1.31 13.82 1.02
N TYR A 121 -1.35 12.64 1.65
CA TYR A 121 -2.60 11.92 1.91
C TYR A 121 -3.51 12.71 2.85
N GLU A 122 -2.98 13.15 4.00
CA GLU A 122 -3.73 13.89 5.02
C GLU A 122 -4.25 15.22 4.49
N MET A 123 -3.45 15.94 3.71
CA MET A 123 -3.88 17.18 3.03
C MET A 123 -5.09 16.93 2.12
N ARG A 124 -5.06 15.87 1.30
CA ARG A 124 -6.19 15.52 0.40
C ARG A 124 -7.45 15.12 1.18
N VAL A 125 -7.30 14.47 2.33
CA VAL A 125 -8.44 14.12 3.20
C VAL A 125 -9.09 15.39 3.75
N ILE A 126 -8.29 16.31 4.31
CA ILE A 126 -8.76 17.59 4.84
C ILE A 126 -9.46 18.43 3.76
N GLU A 127 -8.84 18.57 2.58
CA GLU A 127 -9.43 19.31 1.45
C GLU A 127 -10.81 18.77 1.04
N LYS A 128 -10.96 17.43 1.05
CA LYS A 128 -12.22 16.77 0.73
C LYS A 128 -13.29 17.03 1.78
N GLU A 129 -12.92 17.03 3.05
CA GLU A 129 -13.83 17.34 4.17
C GLU A 129 -14.30 18.79 4.13
N ILE A 130 -13.38 19.74 3.93
CA ILE A 130 -13.72 21.17 3.79
C ILE A 130 -14.67 21.38 2.61
N THR A 131 -14.37 20.79 1.45
CA THR A 131 -15.22 20.91 0.26
C THR A 131 -16.62 20.36 0.51
N HIS A 132 -16.72 19.22 1.21
CA HIS A 132 -18.00 18.62 1.57
C HIS A 132 -18.83 19.53 2.49
N GLU A 133 -18.20 20.10 3.52
CA GLU A 133 -18.88 21.01 4.45
C GLU A 133 -19.33 22.32 3.76
N VAL A 134 -18.52 22.88 2.86
CA VAL A 134 -18.91 24.08 2.08
C VAL A 134 -20.13 23.81 1.20
N VAL A 135 -20.21 22.65 0.55
CA VAL A 135 -21.37 22.26 -0.26
C VAL A 135 -22.62 22.09 0.61
N LYS A 136 -22.49 21.46 1.78
CA LYS A 136 -23.58 21.25 2.73
C LYS A 136 -24.15 22.59 3.23
N VAL A 137 -23.29 23.53 3.60
CA VAL A 137 -23.72 24.88 4.04
C VAL A 137 -24.44 25.64 2.92
N ARG A 138 -23.99 25.53 1.67
CA ARG A 138 -24.69 26.14 0.52
C ARG A 138 -26.08 25.56 0.30
N ASN A 139 -26.23 24.24 0.40
CA ASN A 139 -27.51 23.56 0.22
C ASN A 139 -28.52 23.83 1.34
N LEU A 140 -28.07 24.22 2.54
CA LEU A 140 -28.94 24.62 3.65
C LEU A 140 -29.43 26.08 3.57
N ARG A 141 -28.81 26.90 2.72
CA ARG A 141 -29.15 28.32 2.52
C ARG A 141 -30.06 28.56 1.31
N LEU A 142 -30.42 27.50 0.59
CA LEU A 142 -31.37 27.47 -0.53
C LEU A 142 -32.66 26.79 -0.08
#